data_AF-A0A2I1HWM1-F1
#
_entry.id   AF-A0A2I1HWM1-F1
#
_cell.length_a   1.000
_cell.length_b   1.000
_cell.length_c   1.000
_cell.angle_alpha   90.00
_cell.angle_beta   90.00
_cell.angle_gamma   90.00
#
_symmetry.space_group_name_H-M   'P 1'
#
loop_
_entity.id
_entity.type
_entity.pdbx_description
1 polymer ?
#
loop_
_entity_poly.entity_id
_entity_poly.type
_entity_poly.pdbx_seq_one_letter_code
_entity_poly.pdbx_strand_id
1 'polypeptide(L)' 'SNGDIALAVASSGIAALLLPGGRTAHSCFKIPINIHEDSTCSIKHNSDLASLLQIAKLII' A
#
# COMPACT_ATOMS: atom_id res chain seq x y z
N SER A 1 4.67 -22.47 -0.92
CA SER A 1 4.82 -21.02 -1.13
C SER A 1 6.21 -20.76 -1.69
N ASN A 2 6.33 -20.01 -2.80
CA ASN A 2 7.60 -19.79 -3.50
C ASN A 2 8.49 -18.71 -2.86
N GLY A 3 8.17 -18.25 -1.64
CA GLY A 3 8.87 -17.14 -0.97
C GLY A 3 8.52 -15.75 -1.52
N ASP A 4 7.53 -15.65 -2.42
CA ASP A 4 7.07 -14.37 -2.97
C ASP A 4 6.41 -13.48 -1.91
N ILE A 5 6.60 -12.17 -2.05
CA ILE A 5 6.04 -11.16 -1.15
C ILE A 5 4.73 -10.64 -1.72
N ALA A 6 3.68 -10.66 -0.90
CA ALA A 6 2.40 -10.02 -1.19
C ALA A 6 2.11 -8.94 -0.13
N LEU A 7 1.61 -7.79 -0.58
CA LEU A 7 1.23 -6.69 0.30
C LEU A 7 -0.29 -6.68 0.46
N ALA A 8 -0.75 -7.02 1.67
CA ALA A 8 -2.17 -6.95 2.02
C ALA A 8 -2.52 -5.55 2.54
N VAL A 9 -3.48 -4.88 1.91
CA VAL A 9 -3.97 -3.55 2.28
C VAL A 9 -5.49 -3.54 2.33
N ALA A 10 -6.05 -2.87 3.33
CA ALA A 10 -7.50 -2.75 3.45
C ALA A 10 -8.06 -1.60 2.59
N SER A 11 -9.25 -1.75 2.04
CA SER A 11 -9.96 -0.61 1.42
C SER A 11 -10.55 0.34 2.47
N SER A 12 -11.08 -0.21 3.59
CA SER A 12 -11.73 0.55 4.66
C SER A 12 -10.96 0.49 5.97
N GLY A 13 -11.17 1.49 6.84
CA GLY A 13 -10.58 1.52 8.17
C GLY A 13 -10.99 0.31 9.03
N ILE A 14 -12.24 -0.13 8.93
CA ILE A 14 -12.72 -1.31 9.66
C ILE A 14 -12.05 -2.59 9.17
N ALA A 15 -11.88 -2.76 7.86
CA ALA A 15 -11.16 -3.91 7.32
C ALA A 15 -9.68 -3.91 7.76
N ALA A 16 -9.06 -2.72 7.90
CA ALA A 16 -7.69 -2.62 8.41
C ALA A 16 -7.55 -3.16 9.84
N LEU A 17 -8.57 -3.02 10.69
CA LEU A 17 -8.55 -3.56 12.06
C LEU A 17 -8.54 -5.09 12.10
N LEU A 18 -9.03 -5.75 11.05
CA LEU A 18 -9.05 -7.20 10.93
C LEU A 18 -7.71 -7.76 10.41
N LEU A 19 -6.86 -6.90 9.84
CA LEU A 19 -5.55 -7.29 9.33
C LEU A 19 -4.47 -7.07 10.42
N PRO A 20 -3.57 -8.04 10.66
CA PRO A 20 -2.43 -7.84 11.54
C PRO A 20 -1.55 -6.68 11.06
N GLY A 21 -1.40 -5.64 11.89
CA GLY A 21 -0.69 -4.41 11.49
C GLY A 21 -1.37 -3.65 10.35
N GLY A 22 -2.66 -3.90 10.12
CA GLY A 22 -3.39 -3.47 8.95
C GLY A 22 -3.40 -1.96 8.75
N ARG A 23 -3.23 -1.57 7.48
CA ARG A 23 -3.36 -0.19 7.03
C ARG A 23 -4.28 -0.18 5.82
N THR A 24 -4.99 0.93 5.67
CA THR A 24 -5.76 1.13 4.45
C THR A 24 -4.85 1.41 3.27
N ALA A 25 -5.26 1.10 2.04
CA ALA A 25 -4.53 1.47 0.83
C ALA A 25 -4.22 2.98 0.81
N HIS A 26 -5.17 3.81 1.25
CA HIS A 26 -4.99 5.26 1.36
C HIS A 26 -3.81 5.64 2.26
N SER A 27 -3.71 5.06 3.46
CA SER A 27 -2.61 5.37 4.40
C SER A 27 -1.31 4.64 4.08
N CYS A 28 -1.38 3.44 3.51
CA CYS A 28 -0.22 2.65 3.09
C CYS A 28 0.53 3.35 1.95
N PHE A 29 -0.19 3.72 0.89
CA PHE A 29 0.39 4.31 -0.32
C PHE A 29 0.38 5.84 -0.33
N LYS A 30 -0.20 6.49 0.70
CA LYS A 30 -0.35 7.95 0.77
C LYS A 30 -1.12 8.49 -0.44
N ILE A 31 -2.26 7.87 -0.71
CA ILE A 31 -3.19 8.31 -1.76
C ILE A 31 -3.74 9.68 -1.34
N PRO A 32 -3.77 10.69 -2.22
CA PRO A 32 -4.36 11.99 -1.89
C PRO A 32 -5.88 11.88 -1.73
N ILE A 33 -6.44 12.69 -0.83
CA ILE A 33 -7.91 12.75 -0.59
C ILE A 33 -8.63 13.35 -1.80
N ASN A 34 -8.03 14.38 -2.38
CA ASN A 34 -8.52 15.03 -3.59
C ASN A 34 -7.73 14.50 -4.78
N ILE A 35 -8.42 13.78 -5.67
CA ILE A 35 -7.80 13.11 -6.81
C ILE A 35 -8.20 13.85 -8.09
N HIS A 36 -7.19 14.15 -8.91
CA HIS A 36 -7.28 14.69 -10.25
C HIS A 36 -6.63 13.71 -11.24
N GLU A 37 -6.76 13.97 -12.55
CA GLU A 37 -6.25 13.10 -13.61
C GLU A 37 -4.72 12.82 -13.52
N ASP A 38 -3.96 13.75 -12.96
CA ASP A 38 -2.51 13.70 -12.79
C ASP A 38 -2.07 13.32 -11.37
N SER A 39 -3.03 12.95 -10.50
CA SER A 39 -2.73 12.61 -9.11
C SER A 39 -1.96 11.31 -9.01
N THR A 40 -0.91 11.34 -8.19
CA THR A 40 -0.04 10.20 -7.93
C THR A 40 0.14 9.99 -6.43
N CYS A 41 0.56 8.78 -6.04
CA CYS A 41 0.90 8.47 -4.66
C CYS A 41 2.26 9.08 -4.28
N SER A 42 2.34 9.73 -3.12
CA SER A 42 3.55 10.43 -2.67
C SER A 42 4.58 9.48 -2.02
N ILE A 43 5.14 8.57 -2.82
CA ILE A 43 6.12 7.58 -2.38
C ILE A 43 7.54 8.07 -2.72
N LYS A 44 8.41 8.18 -1.71
CA LYS A 44 9.80 8.60 -1.91
C LYS A 44 10.61 7.45 -2.50
N HIS A 45 11.41 7.73 -3.52
CA HIS A 45 12.24 6.74 -4.24
C HIS A 45 13.09 5.86 -3.30
N ASN A 46 13.77 6.46 -2.32
CA ASN A 46 14.65 5.76 -1.38
C ASN A 46 13.96 5.47 -0.04
N SER A 47 12.67 5.09 -0.07
CA SER A 47 11.95 4.69 1.14
C SER A 47 11.75 3.19 1.22
N ASP A 48 11.58 2.66 2.44
CA ASP A 48 11.30 1.25 2.67
C ASP A 48 10.07 0.77 1.90
N LEU A 49 9.03 1.61 1.83
CA LEU A 49 7.83 1.32 1.05
C LEU A 49 8.13 1.15 -0.45
N ALA A 50 8.99 2.00 -1.02
CA ALA A 50 9.37 1.88 -2.43
C ALA A 50 10.17 0.59 -2.68
N SER A 51 11.09 0.24 -1.79
CA SER A 51 11.83 -1.03 -1.86
C SER A 51 10.90 -2.24 -1.77
N LEU A 52 9.93 -2.21 -0.84
CA LEU A 52 8.92 -3.27 -0.69
C LEU A 52 8.04 -3.40 -1.95
N LEU A 53 7.61 -2.30 -2.55
CA LEU A 53 6.80 -2.32 -3.77
C LEU A 53 7.56 -2.90 -4.97
N GLN A 54 8.88 -2.71 -5.06
CA GLN A 54 9.70 -3.25 -6.15
C GLN A 54 9.81 -4.79 -6.10
N ILE A 55 9.78 -5.37 -4.90
CA ILE A 55 9.91 -6.82 -4.70
C ILE A 55 8.57 -7.53 -4.52
N ALA A 56 7.49 -6.79 -4.27
CA ALA A 56 6.14 -7.35 -4.15
C ALA A 56 5.66 -7.92 -5.50
N LYS A 57 5.14 -9.15 -5.47
CA LYS A 57 4.53 -9.81 -6.62
C LYS A 57 3.02 -9.61 -6.69
N LEU A 58 2.41 -9.18 -5.60
CA LEU A 58 0.97 -8.99 -5.48
C LEU A 58 0.66 -7.88 -4.47
N ILE A 59 -0.36 -7.09 -4.78
CA ILE A 59 -1.04 -6.19 -3.83
C ILE A 59 -2.49 -6.69 -3.76
N ILE A 60 -3.00 -6.93 -2.55
CA ILE A 60 -4.35 -7.49 -2.30
C ILE A 60 -5.08 -6.72 -1.22
#